data_AF-A0A9D6P3K6-F1
#
_entry.id   AF-A0A9D6P3K6-F1
#
_cell.length_a   1.000
_cell.length_b   1.000
_cell.length_c   1.000
_cell.angle_alpha   90.00
_cell.angle_beta   90.00
_cell.angle_gamma   90.00
#
_symmetry.space_group_name_H-M   'P 1'
#
loop_
_entity.id
_entity.type
_entity.pdbx_description
1 polymer ?
#
loop_
_entity_poly.entity_id
_entity_poly.type
_entity_poly.pdbx_seq_one_letter_code
_entity_poly.pdbx_strand_id
1 'polypeptide(L)'
;MAVQNRIPPTDGQVAKVKTQAEDALRKAGLSKDQVQTMLAKKGSELKHGLKDLFRRLGGIVNPYDDEYEESESGYPAGYRPKSVVEQLAIFALLYLGLDASHVAGLAERWHHLPDSAELLQVVPKLSAVARIREITDPYGVGYGPCLEVMLSQIGASRPFHNYRAGALTDRQVQLLAHTRQVLEQLEAETLGDYLVVPMQSGRLYAGSSVRRARWQAEYNDQWALPSWVVGHHLLVHPERLVAYEDLWIDCPGDEYRSDADGDFFSALYFFVVGGGQLGFSSHWVGDAVEGYGSASGVLGSEEPLAV
;
A
#
# COMPACT_ATOMS: atom_id res chain seq x y z
N MET A 1 15.15 -2.01 -3.85
CA MET A 1 15.39 -2.84 -5.06
C MET A 1 15.67 -1.91 -6.22
N ALA A 2 16.78 -2.11 -6.93
CA ALA A 2 17.07 -1.33 -8.14
C ALA A 2 16.02 -1.64 -9.20
N VAL A 3 15.32 -0.62 -9.68
CA VAL A 3 14.48 -0.69 -10.89
C VAL A 3 15.39 -1.16 -12.01
N GLN A 4 15.36 -2.46 -12.33
CA GLN A 4 15.98 -2.93 -13.56
C GLN A 4 15.27 -2.18 -14.69
N ASN A 5 16.02 -1.40 -15.46
CA ASN A 5 15.55 -0.84 -16.74
C ASN A 5 15.15 -2.00 -17.65
N ARG A 6 13.90 -2.44 -17.54
CA ARG A 6 13.34 -3.50 -18.36
C ARG A 6 12.97 -2.87 -19.69
N ILE A 7 13.72 -3.23 -20.72
CA ILE A 7 13.34 -2.90 -22.10
C ILE A 7 12.00 -3.60 -22.36
N PRO A 8 10.93 -2.86 -22.68
CA PRO A 8 9.64 -3.47 -22.94
C PRO A 8 9.72 -4.41 -24.15
N PRO A 9 8.86 -5.44 -24.22
CA PRO A 9 8.82 -6.31 -25.39
C PRO A 9 8.48 -5.49 -26.64
N THR A 10 9.10 -5.83 -27.76
CA THR A 10 8.80 -5.21 -29.06
C THR A 10 7.42 -5.64 -29.56
N ASP A 11 6.79 -4.83 -30.41
CA ASP A 11 5.48 -5.15 -31.02
C ASP A 11 5.50 -6.52 -31.73
N GLY A 12 6.63 -6.87 -32.36
CA GLY A 12 6.81 -8.17 -33.01
C GLY A 12 6.83 -9.35 -32.02
N GLN A 13 7.34 -9.15 -30.80
CA GLN A 13 7.29 -10.15 -29.74
C GLN A 13 5.87 -10.26 -29.17
N VAL A 14 5.20 -9.13 -28.92
CA VAL A 14 3.81 -9.10 -28.45
C VAL A 14 2.87 -9.80 -29.43
N ALA A 15 3.03 -9.54 -30.74
CA ALA A 15 2.24 -10.19 -31.79
C ALA A 15 2.40 -11.72 -31.78
N LYS A 16 3.63 -12.23 -31.57
CA LYS A 16 3.87 -13.68 -31.47
C LYS A 16 3.18 -14.30 -30.26
N VAL A 17 3.26 -13.64 -29.09
CA VAL A 17 2.57 -14.10 -27.87
C VAL A 17 1.06 -14.10 -28.07
N LYS A 18 0.51 -13.06 -28.70
CA LYS A 18 -0.92 -13.00 -29.05
C LYS A 18 -1.35 -14.18 -29.91
N THR A 19 -0.62 -14.51 -30.96
CA THR A 19 -0.92 -15.68 -31.81
C THR A 19 -0.94 -16.99 -31.02
N GLN A 20 -0.01 -17.17 -30.08
CA GLN A 20 0.02 -18.37 -29.22
C GLN A 20 -1.19 -18.43 -28.27
N ALA A 21 -1.56 -17.30 -27.66
CA ALA A 21 -2.74 -17.22 -26.80
C ALA A 21 -4.04 -17.49 -27.57
N GLU A 22 -4.16 -16.97 -28.80
CA GLU A 22 -5.30 -17.24 -29.68
C GLU A 22 -5.41 -18.73 -30.05
N ASP A 23 -4.30 -19.37 -30.40
CA ASP A 23 -4.26 -20.81 -30.72
C ASP A 23 -4.64 -21.67 -29.49
N ALA A 24 -4.11 -21.33 -28.31
CA ALA A 24 -4.46 -21.99 -27.05
C ALA A 24 -5.96 -21.87 -26.73
N LEU A 25 -6.55 -20.68 -26.88
CA LEU A 25 -7.97 -20.45 -26.66
C LEU A 25 -8.84 -21.28 -27.64
N ARG A 26 -8.45 -21.35 -28.91
CA ARG A 26 -9.16 -22.16 -29.92
C ARG A 26 -9.10 -23.66 -29.59
N LYS A 27 -7.96 -24.13 -29.09
CA LYS A 27 -7.75 -25.54 -28.69
C LYS A 27 -8.40 -25.92 -27.36
N ALA A 28 -8.78 -24.94 -26.53
CA ALA A 28 -9.44 -25.18 -25.25
C ALA A 28 -10.87 -25.76 -25.40
N GLY A 29 -11.45 -25.73 -26.61
CA GLY A 29 -12.77 -26.35 -26.88
C GLY A 29 -13.95 -25.63 -26.22
N LEU A 30 -13.76 -24.38 -25.79
CA LEU A 30 -14.82 -23.58 -25.16
C LEU A 30 -15.85 -23.13 -26.20
N SER A 31 -17.13 -23.19 -25.84
CA SER A 31 -18.21 -22.61 -26.63
C SER A 31 -18.18 -21.07 -26.58
N LYS A 32 -18.87 -20.43 -27.53
CA LYS A 32 -19.05 -18.97 -27.54
C LYS A 32 -19.61 -18.45 -26.21
N ASP A 33 -20.61 -19.13 -25.65
CA ASP A 33 -21.28 -18.71 -24.41
C ASP A 33 -20.36 -18.86 -23.19
N GLN A 34 -19.51 -19.89 -23.18
CA GLN A 34 -18.50 -20.09 -22.13
C GLN A 34 -17.44 -18.98 -22.19
N VAL A 35 -16.94 -18.62 -23.38
CA VAL A 35 -15.98 -17.52 -23.54
C VAL A 35 -16.61 -16.18 -23.14
N GLN A 36 -17.85 -15.91 -23.54
CA GLN A 36 -18.54 -14.68 -23.16
C GLN A 36 -18.76 -14.59 -21.65
N THR A 37 -19.13 -15.70 -21.01
CA THR A 37 -19.25 -15.78 -19.54
C THR A 37 -17.91 -15.55 -18.84
N MET A 38 -16.83 -16.15 -19.35
CA MET A 38 -15.48 -15.98 -18.84
C MET A 38 -15.05 -14.50 -18.92
N LEU A 39 -15.26 -13.84 -20.05
CA LEU A 39 -14.91 -12.43 -20.20
C LEU A 39 -15.74 -11.52 -19.29
N ALA A 40 -17.06 -11.76 -19.20
CA ALA A 40 -17.96 -10.91 -18.43
C ALA A 40 -17.81 -11.09 -16.90
N LYS A 41 -17.44 -12.28 -16.42
CA LYS A 41 -17.42 -12.60 -14.98
C LYS A 41 -16.04 -12.87 -14.40
N LYS A 42 -15.07 -13.22 -15.25
CA LYS A 42 -13.73 -13.67 -14.87
C LYS A 42 -12.63 -12.93 -15.65
N GLY A 43 -12.93 -11.75 -16.20
CA GLY A 43 -11.98 -10.95 -16.96
C GLY A 43 -10.73 -10.60 -16.14
N SER A 44 -10.90 -10.18 -14.88
CA SER A 44 -9.79 -9.88 -13.97
C SER A 44 -8.98 -11.13 -13.63
N GLU A 45 -9.63 -12.26 -13.32
CA GLU A 45 -9.00 -13.56 -13.08
C GLU A 45 -8.18 -14.03 -14.28
N LEU A 46 -8.72 -13.91 -15.50
CA LEU A 46 -8.03 -14.25 -16.74
C LEU A 46 -6.79 -13.37 -16.96
N LYS A 47 -6.92 -12.05 -16.76
CA LYS A 47 -5.81 -11.11 -16.91
C LYS A 47 -4.69 -11.42 -15.91
N HIS A 48 -5.02 -11.68 -14.66
CA HIS A 48 -4.05 -12.09 -13.63
C HIS A 48 -3.39 -13.43 -13.98
N GLY A 49 -4.17 -14.45 -14.33
CA GLY A 49 -3.64 -15.76 -14.70
C GLY A 49 -2.69 -15.72 -15.89
N LEU A 50 -2.97 -14.90 -16.92
CA LEU A 50 -2.06 -14.69 -18.04
C LEU A 50 -0.79 -13.95 -17.63
N LYS A 51 -0.90 -12.91 -16.80
CA LYS A 51 0.23 -12.15 -16.25
C LYS A 51 1.17 -13.07 -15.47
N ASP A 52 0.64 -13.93 -14.61
CA ASP A 52 1.41 -14.89 -13.83
C ASP A 52 2.04 -15.98 -14.70
N LEU A 53 1.31 -16.46 -15.71
CA LEU A 53 1.85 -17.39 -16.70
C LEU A 53 3.06 -16.79 -17.42
N PHE A 54 2.94 -15.56 -17.92
CA PHE A 54 4.04 -14.90 -18.64
C PHE A 54 5.26 -14.64 -17.76
N ARG A 55 5.05 -14.30 -16.48
CA ARG A 55 6.15 -14.17 -15.51
C ARG A 55 6.91 -15.46 -15.33
N ARG A 56 6.17 -16.54 -15.04
CA ARG A 56 6.74 -17.87 -14.81
C ARG A 56 7.52 -18.33 -16.04
N LEU A 57 6.95 -18.18 -17.24
CA LEU A 57 7.63 -18.56 -18.48
C LEU A 57 8.81 -17.63 -18.83
N GLY A 58 8.75 -16.36 -18.44
CA GLY A 58 9.82 -15.39 -18.59
C GLY A 58 10.94 -15.50 -17.54
N GLY A 59 10.85 -16.46 -16.61
CA GLY A 59 11.84 -16.64 -15.54
C GLY A 59 11.80 -15.56 -14.45
N ILE A 60 10.71 -14.81 -14.36
CA ILE A 60 10.47 -13.87 -13.26
C ILE A 60 9.97 -14.67 -12.07
N VAL A 61 10.88 -14.92 -11.11
CA VAL A 61 10.60 -15.65 -9.86
C VAL A 61 10.78 -14.69 -8.70
N ASN A 62 9.89 -14.78 -7.71
CA ASN A 62 10.05 -14.04 -6.45
C ASN A 62 11.22 -14.66 -5.67
N PRO A 63 12.31 -13.91 -5.40
CA PRO A 63 13.45 -14.45 -4.65
C PRO A 63 13.14 -14.66 -3.16
N TYR A 64 11.97 -14.22 -2.68
CA TYR A 64 11.54 -14.27 -1.30
C TYR A 64 10.29 -15.15 -1.14
N ASP A 65 10.06 -16.09 -2.06
CA ASP A 65 8.82 -16.86 -2.09
C ASP A 65 8.63 -17.75 -0.84
N ASP A 66 9.73 -18.20 -0.25
CA ASP A 66 9.82 -19.00 0.97
C ASP A 66 9.65 -18.19 2.27
N GLU A 67 9.60 -16.86 2.19
CA GLU A 67 9.40 -15.98 3.35
C GLU A 67 7.92 -15.76 3.63
N TYR A 68 7.26 -16.85 4.01
CA TYR A 68 5.84 -16.89 4.27
C TYR A 68 5.51 -17.85 5.42
N GLU A 69 4.68 -17.36 6.32
CA GLU A 69 3.99 -18.15 7.33
C GLU A 69 2.49 -18.03 7.11
N GLU A 70 1.75 -19.13 7.23
CA GLU A 70 0.29 -19.08 7.13
C GLU A 70 -0.26 -18.23 8.29
N SER A 71 -1.22 -17.35 8.00
CA SER A 71 -1.75 -16.40 8.96
C SER A 71 -3.25 -16.60 9.17
N GLU A 72 -3.63 -16.85 10.42
CA GLU A 72 -5.04 -16.82 10.85
C GLU A 72 -5.47 -15.43 11.36
N SER A 73 -4.50 -14.55 11.64
CA SER A 73 -4.69 -13.21 12.21
C SER A 73 -5.53 -12.33 11.29
N GLY A 74 -6.53 -11.65 11.86
CA GLY A 74 -7.51 -10.88 11.10
C GLY A 74 -7.76 -9.49 11.65
N TYR A 75 -8.75 -8.82 11.08
CA TYR A 75 -9.19 -7.54 11.61
C TYR A 75 -10.11 -7.75 12.82
N PRO A 76 -10.21 -6.74 13.70
CA PRO A 76 -11.15 -6.75 14.80
C PRO A 76 -12.55 -7.15 14.34
N ALA A 77 -13.23 -7.96 15.14
CA ALA A 77 -14.58 -8.41 14.82
C ALA A 77 -15.52 -7.21 14.63
N GLY A 78 -16.23 -7.18 13.49
CA GLY A 78 -17.15 -6.10 13.15
C GLY A 78 -16.49 -4.83 12.59
N TYR A 79 -15.17 -4.81 12.41
CA TYR A 79 -14.48 -3.72 11.74
C TYR A 79 -15.08 -3.45 10.35
N ARG A 80 -15.35 -2.17 10.08
CA ARG A 80 -15.78 -1.68 8.77
C ARG A 80 -15.02 -0.39 8.48
N PRO A 81 -14.35 -0.28 7.32
CA PRO A 81 -13.74 0.96 6.90
C PRO A 81 -14.77 2.10 6.86
N LYS A 82 -14.38 3.27 7.36
CA LYS A 82 -15.16 4.50 7.28
C LYS A 82 -15.21 4.99 5.84
N SER A 83 -16.33 5.59 5.48
CA SER A 83 -16.49 6.28 4.19
C SER A 83 -15.53 7.46 4.05
N VAL A 84 -15.27 7.88 2.82
CA VAL A 84 -14.45 9.07 2.51
C VAL A 84 -14.94 10.31 3.26
N VAL A 85 -16.26 10.49 3.40
CA VAL A 85 -16.86 11.62 4.12
C VAL A 85 -16.57 11.56 5.62
N GLU A 86 -16.70 10.37 6.23
CA GLU A 86 -16.40 10.18 7.65
C GLU A 86 -14.91 10.39 7.96
N GLN A 87 -14.02 9.92 7.08
CA GLN A 87 -12.57 10.16 7.21
C GLN A 87 -12.24 11.66 7.13
N LEU A 88 -12.84 12.39 6.18
CA LEU A 88 -12.65 13.84 6.05
C LEU A 88 -13.14 14.63 7.26
N ALA A 89 -14.26 14.23 7.86
CA ALA A 89 -14.77 14.89 9.06
C ALA A 89 -13.75 14.84 10.22
N ILE A 90 -13.01 13.75 10.34
CA ILE A 90 -11.93 13.61 11.33
C ILE A 90 -10.73 14.47 10.93
N PHE A 91 -10.28 14.42 9.67
CA PHE A 91 -9.13 15.21 9.22
C PHE A 91 -9.36 16.72 9.27
N ALA A 92 -10.59 17.19 9.06
CA ALA A 92 -10.93 18.61 9.20
C ALA A 92 -10.65 19.15 10.62
N LEU A 93 -10.68 18.29 11.65
CA LEU A 93 -10.34 18.64 13.02
C LEU A 93 -8.83 18.58 13.28
N LEU A 94 -8.13 17.64 12.64
CA LEU A 94 -6.69 17.41 12.86
C LEU A 94 -5.79 18.35 12.04
N TYR A 95 -6.24 18.74 10.85
CA TYR A 95 -5.47 19.49 9.87
C TYR A 95 -6.25 20.73 9.38
N LEU A 96 -6.38 21.71 10.27
CA LEU A 96 -7.07 22.97 9.97
C LEU A 96 -6.42 23.69 8.79
N GLY A 97 -7.25 24.08 7.82
CA GLY A 97 -6.84 24.88 6.66
C GLY A 97 -6.36 24.11 5.44
N LEU A 98 -6.43 22.77 5.44
CA LEU A 98 -6.19 21.97 4.23
C LEU A 98 -7.42 21.96 3.31
N ASP A 99 -7.19 22.11 2.01
CA ASP A 99 -8.24 22.04 0.98
C ASP A 99 -8.63 20.60 0.66
N ALA A 100 -9.86 20.23 1.05
CA ALA A 100 -10.47 18.93 0.79
C ALA A 100 -11.57 18.98 -0.29
N SER A 101 -11.77 20.11 -0.97
CA SER A 101 -12.91 20.32 -1.89
C SER A 101 -12.93 19.34 -3.08
N HIS A 102 -11.78 18.81 -3.46
CA HIS A 102 -11.60 17.90 -4.60
C HIS A 102 -11.81 16.42 -4.25
N VAL A 103 -11.84 16.06 -2.97
CA VAL A 103 -11.75 14.66 -2.50
C VAL A 103 -12.95 13.82 -2.95
N ALA A 104 -14.16 14.39 -2.94
CA ALA A 104 -15.36 13.70 -3.43
C ALA A 104 -15.21 13.29 -4.91
N GLY A 105 -14.73 14.21 -5.75
CA GLY A 105 -14.50 13.95 -7.18
C GLY A 105 -13.37 12.94 -7.44
N LEU A 106 -12.38 12.83 -6.54
CA LEU A 106 -11.38 11.76 -6.62
C LEU A 106 -11.97 10.39 -6.25
N ALA A 107 -12.79 10.34 -5.20
CA ALA A 107 -13.43 9.10 -4.77
C ALA A 107 -14.39 8.55 -5.84
N GLU A 108 -15.12 9.43 -6.53
CA GLU A 108 -16.06 9.05 -7.61
C GLU A 108 -15.38 8.39 -8.82
N ARG A 109 -14.07 8.60 -9.03
CA ARG A 109 -13.31 7.91 -10.10
C ARG A 109 -13.22 6.41 -9.86
N TRP A 110 -13.39 5.97 -8.61
CA TRP A 110 -13.41 4.57 -8.22
C TRP A 110 -14.86 4.06 -8.20
N HIS A 111 -15.45 3.87 -9.39
CA HIS A 111 -16.78 3.30 -9.54
C HIS A 111 -16.92 1.94 -8.85
N HIS A 112 -15.85 1.15 -8.92
CA HIS A 112 -15.66 -0.09 -8.18
C HIS A 112 -14.28 -0.07 -7.52
N LEU A 113 -14.22 -0.63 -6.32
CA LEU A 113 -12.95 -0.80 -5.64
C LEU A 113 -12.16 -1.91 -6.36
N PRO A 114 -10.85 -1.71 -6.64
CA PRO A 114 -10.03 -2.76 -7.21
C PRO A 114 -10.02 -4.01 -6.32
N ASP A 115 -9.93 -5.19 -6.93
CA ASP A 115 -9.97 -6.49 -6.24
C ASP A 115 -8.94 -6.61 -5.09
N SER A 116 -7.80 -5.92 -5.20
CA SER A 116 -6.72 -5.92 -4.20
C SER A 116 -6.84 -4.82 -3.13
N ALA A 117 -7.86 -3.97 -3.19
CA ALA A 117 -8.11 -2.94 -2.19
C ALA A 117 -9.32 -3.28 -1.31
N GLU A 118 -9.30 -2.83 -0.06
CA GLU A 118 -10.35 -3.03 0.94
C GLU A 118 -11.15 -1.75 1.22
N LEU A 119 -10.53 -0.59 0.97
CA LEU A 119 -11.15 0.72 1.14
C LEU A 119 -10.53 1.77 0.23
N LEU A 120 -11.22 2.91 0.12
CA LEU A 120 -10.63 4.18 -0.29
C LEU A 120 -10.15 4.93 0.96
N GLN A 121 -8.85 5.08 1.11
CA GLN A 121 -8.25 5.84 2.19
C GLN A 121 -7.99 7.28 1.75
N VAL A 122 -8.51 8.22 2.53
CA VAL A 122 -8.16 9.63 2.41
C VAL A 122 -6.85 9.86 3.15
N VAL A 123 -5.89 10.52 2.53
CA VAL A 123 -4.58 10.80 3.14
C VAL A 123 -4.25 12.27 2.94
N PRO A 124 -3.99 13.06 3.99
CA PRO A 124 -3.38 14.38 3.83
C PRO A 124 -2.08 14.25 3.05
N LYS A 125 -1.89 15.12 2.05
CA LYS A 125 -0.63 15.17 1.33
C LYS A 125 0.52 15.44 2.29
N LEU A 126 1.58 14.68 2.15
CA LEU A 126 2.82 14.87 2.89
C LEU A 126 3.35 16.29 2.67
N SER A 127 3.32 16.79 1.44
CA SER A 127 3.72 18.18 1.14
C SER A 127 2.79 19.23 1.76
N ALA A 128 1.49 18.97 1.88
CA ALA A 128 0.54 19.90 2.47
C ALA A 128 0.73 20.01 3.99
N VAL A 129 0.92 18.87 4.67
CA VAL A 129 1.21 18.87 6.11
C VAL A 129 2.58 19.50 6.37
N ALA A 130 3.59 19.18 5.55
CA ALA A 130 4.91 19.79 5.66
C ALA A 130 4.86 21.31 5.51
N ARG A 131 4.07 21.82 4.56
CA ARG A 131 3.87 23.27 4.36
C ARG A 131 3.31 23.96 5.61
N ILE A 132 2.26 23.41 6.23
CA ILE A 132 1.65 24.03 7.44
C ILE A 132 2.50 23.83 8.71
N ARG A 133 3.51 22.94 8.67
CA ARG A 133 4.46 22.67 9.75
C ARG A 133 5.85 23.23 9.49
N GLU A 134 6.04 23.96 8.39
CA GLU A 134 7.33 24.53 7.98
C GLU A 134 8.45 23.48 7.87
N ILE A 135 8.11 22.26 7.45
CA ILE A 135 9.06 21.15 7.24
C ILE A 135 9.57 21.20 5.79
N THR A 136 10.88 21.24 5.62
CA THR A 136 11.54 21.22 4.30
C THR A 136 11.80 19.81 3.81
N ASP A 137 11.72 19.58 2.50
CA ASP A 137 12.00 18.28 1.85
C ASP A 137 11.24 17.10 2.48
N PRO A 138 9.90 17.11 2.45
CA PRO A 138 9.07 16.08 3.10
C PRO A 138 9.33 14.65 2.62
N TYR A 139 9.85 14.46 1.42
CA TYR A 139 10.14 13.15 0.83
C TYR A 139 11.57 12.67 1.06
N GLY A 140 12.43 13.53 1.61
CA GLY A 140 13.81 13.24 1.98
C GLY A 140 14.04 13.55 3.45
N VAL A 141 14.84 14.57 3.74
CA VAL A 141 15.31 14.85 5.12
C VAL A 141 14.17 15.22 6.09
N GLY A 142 13.07 15.76 5.56
CA GLY A 142 11.88 16.14 6.33
C GLY A 142 10.89 15.01 6.57
N TYR A 143 11.14 13.80 6.06
CA TYR A 143 10.17 12.70 6.15
C TYR A 143 9.92 12.26 7.59
N GLY A 144 10.98 12.02 8.36
CA GLY A 144 10.88 11.67 9.78
C GLY A 144 10.12 12.70 10.62
N PRO A 145 10.43 14.00 10.53
CA PRO A 145 9.62 15.06 11.14
C PRO A 145 8.14 15.03 10.75
N CYS A 146 7.79 14.71 9.49
CA CYS A 146 6.38 14.54 9.10
C CYS A 146 5.75 13.36 9.85
N LEU A 147 6.43 12.21 9.93
CA LEU A 147 5.95 11.07 10.69
C LEU A 147 5.70 11.43 12.16
N GLU A 148 6.60 12.15 12.81
CA GLU A 148 6.43 12.57 14.21
C GLU A 148 5.18 13.46 14.41
N VAL A 149 4.81 14.30 13.44
CA VAL A 149 3.55 15.06 13.48
C VAL A 149 2.34 14.13 13.50
N MET A 150 2.30 13.13 12.61
CA MET A 150 1.21 12.17 12.53
C MET A 150 1.17 11.26 13.78
N LEU A 151 2.30 10.76 14.25
CA LEU A 151 2.39 9.90 15.43
C LEU A 151 1.97 10.66 16.70
N SER A 152 2.29 11.95 16.79
CA SER A 152 1.81 12.81 17.88
C SER A 152 0.29 12.95 17.89
N GLN A 153 -0.35 13.05 16.72
CA GLN A 153 -1.81 13.06 16.63
C GLN A 153 -2.42 11.72 17.05
N ILE A 154 -1.79 10.60 16.68
CA ILE A 154 -2.22 9.27 17.14
C ILE A 154 -2.18 9.22 18.67
N GLY A 155 -1.07 9.65 19.28
CA GLY A 155 -0.92 9.66 20.73
C GLY A 155 -1.86 10.61 21.48
N ALA A 156 -2.33 11.67 20.81
CA ALA A 156 -3.37 12.53 21.36
C ALA A 156 -4.79 11.91 21.25
N SER A 157 -4.99 10.99 20.30
CA SER A 157 -6.31 10.40 20.00
C SER A 157 -6.62 9.12 20.78
N ARG A 158 -5.60 8.33 21.13
CA ARG A 158 -5.76 7.02 21.78
C ARG A 158 -4.50 6.62 22.56
N PRO A 159 -4.56 5.65 23.48
CA PRO A 159 -3.37 5.07 24.10
C PRO A 159 -2.38 4.60 23.02
N PHE A 160 -1.17 5.15 23.06
CA PHE A 160 -0.16 4.95 22.04
C PHE A 160 1.25 4.97 22.61
N HIS A 161 2.13 4.08 22.14
CA HIS A 161 3.53 4.04 22.50
C HIS A 161 4.40 4.05 21.24
N ASN A 162 5.18 5.12 21.08
CA ASN A 162 6.15 5.25 19.99
C ASN A 162 7.54 4.79 20.47
N TYR A 163 7.94 3.55 20.13
CA TYR A 163 9.28 3.02 20.43
C TYR A 163 10.42 3.67 19.60
N ARG A 164 10.05 4.59 18.71
CA ARG A 164 10.95 5.32 17.81
C ARG A 164 10.89 6.83 18.02
N ALA A 165 10.27 7.29 19.10
CA ALA A 165 10.15 8.70 19.43
C ALA A 165 11.53 9.38 19.46
N GLY A 166 11.70 10.40 18.62
CA GLY A 166 12.96 11.14 18.51
C GLY A 166 14.07 10.41 17.75
N ALA A 167 13.83 9.19 17.26
CA ALA A 167 14.78 8.40 16.48
C ALA A 167 14.49 8.43 14.97
N LEU A 168 13.38 9.06 14.54
CA LEU A 168 12.99 9.22 13.13
C LEU A 168 13.73 10.40 12.48
N THR A 169 15.05 10.30 12.36
CA THR A 169 15.85 11.30 11.62
C THR A 169 16.14 10.84 10.19
N ASP A 170 16.64 11.74 9.34
CA ASP A 170 17.04 11.47 7.95
C ASP A 170 18.10 10.37 7.80
N ARG A 171 18.80 10.04 8.89
CA ARG A 171 19.73 8.91 8.92
C ARG A 171 19.04 7.58 9.15
N GLN A 172 17.95 7.53 9.92
CA GLN A 172 17.34 6.27 10.34
C GLN A 172 16.12 5.89 9.52
N VAL A 173 15.38 6.85 8.98
CA VAL A 173 14.15 6.58 8.22
C VAL A 173 14.18 7.27 6.87
N GLN A 174 13.77 6.54 5.84
CA GLN A 174 13.55 7.09 4.51
C GLN A 174 12.40 6.36 3.81
N LEU A 175 11.82 7.01 2.80
CA LEU A 175 10.90 6.33 1.90
C LEU A 175 11.67 5.38 0.98
N LEU A 176 11.11 4.18 0.76
CA LEU A 176 11.57 3.30 -0.30
C LEU A 176 11.51 4.04 -1.63
N ALA A 177 12.55 3.95 -2.46
CA ALA A 177 12.68 4.77 -3.67
C ALA A 177 11.45 4.72 -4.61
N HIS A 178 10.88 3.53 -4.84
CA HIS A 178 9.67 3.38 -5.63
C HIS A 178 8.45 4.03 -4.98
N THR A 179 8.27 3.84 -3.66
CA THR A 179 7.20 4.48 -2.88
C THR A 179 7.32 6.00 -2.92
N ARG A 180 8.53 6.55 -2.80
CA ARG A 180 8.79 7.98 -2.95
C ARG A 180 8.32 8.49 -4.31
N GLN A 181 8.72 7.81 -5.40
CA GLN A 181 8.33 8.18 -6.75
C GLN A 181 6.80 8.17 -6.92
N VAL A 182 6.12 7.12 -6.45
CA VAL A 182 4.65 7.03 -6.49
C VAL A 182 4.01 8.17 -5.72
N LEU A 183 4.46 8.46 -4.50
CA LEU A 183 3.91 9.55 -3.69
C LEU A 183 4.13 10.92 -4.34
N GLU A 184 5.36 11.22 -4.78
CA GLU A 184 5.67 12.49 -5.46
C GLU A 184 4.79 12.67 -6.71
N GLN A 185 4.59 11.60 -7.49
CA GLN A 185 3.72 11.63 -8.66
C GLN A 185 2.25 11.85 -8.28
N LEU A 186 1.70 11.08 -7.34
CA LEU A 186 0.32 11.21 -6.89
C LEU A 186 0.03 12.62 -6.35
N GLU A 187 0.96 13.20 -5.59
CA GLU A 187 0.80 14.56 -5.06
C GLU A 187 0.88 15.63 -6.12
N ALA A 188 1.73 15.46 -7.14
CA ALA A 188 1.88 16.38 -8.27
C ALA A 188 0.66 16.36 -9.21
N GLU A 189 0.06 15.18 -9.44
CA GLU A 189 -1.08 15.00 -10.34
C GLU A 189 -2.43 15.33 -9.69
N THR A 190 -2.48 15.35 -8.37
CA THR A 190 -3.70 15.63 -7.61
C THR A 190 -3.77 17.13 -7.28
N LEU A 191 -4.89 17.81 -7.54
CA LEU A 191 -5.12 19.16 -7.01
C LEU A 191 -5.50 19.11 -5.52
N GLY A 192 -5.39 20.23 -4.79
CA GLY A 192 -5.74 20.31 -3.37
C GLY A 192 -4.74 19.60 -2.43
N ASP A 193 -5.15 19.35 -1.19
CA ASP A 193 -4.26 18.96 -0.08
C ASP A 193 -4.44 17.52 0.42
N TYR A 194 -5.24 16.71 -0.26
CA TYR A 194 -5.52 15.31 0.10
C TYR A 194 -5.38 14.38 -1.10
N LEU A 195 -5.04 13.12 -0.84
CA LEU A 195 -5.07 12.00 -1.77
C LEU A 195 -6.24 11.07 -1.42
N VAL A 196 -6.74 10.34 -2.42
CA VAL A 196 -7.65 9.21 -2.22
C VAL A 196 -6.98 7.96 -2.81
N VAL A 197 -6.59 7.05 -1.93
CA VAL A 197 -5.79 5.87 -2.26
C VAL A 197 -6.62 4.62 -2.03
N PRO A 198 -6.92 3.80 -3.06
CA PRO A 198 -7.41 2.45 -2.84
C PRO A 198 -6.31 1.64 -2.18
N MET A 199 -6.58 1.07 -1.03
CA MET A 199 -5.59 0.32 -0.28
C MET A 199 -6.17 -0.88 0.44
N GLN A 200 -5.27 -1.78 0.82
CA GLN A 200 -5.49 -2.82 1.81
C GLN A 200 -4.49 -2.63 2.96
N SER A 201 -4.88 -3.05 4.15
CA SER A 201 -4.18 -2.69 5.40
C SER A 201 -3.50 -3.88 6.07
N GLY A 202 -3.05 -4.85 5.28
CA GLY A 202 -2.23 -6.00 5.67
C GLY A 202 -2.75 -7.36 5.18
N ARG A 203 -4.06 -7.52 4.96
CA ARG A 203 -4.69 -8.85 4.77
C ARG A 203 -4.18 -9.58 3.53
N LEU A 204 -3.93 -8.85 2.43
CA LEU A 204 -3.48 -9.44 1.18
C LEU A 204 -2.08 -10.09 1.30
N TYR A 205 -1.25 -9.55 2.20
CA TYR A 205 0.13 -10.00 2.42
C TYR A 205 0.36 -10.50 3.85
N ALA A 206 -0.71 -10.96 4.51
CA ALA A 206 -0.63 -11.50 5.87
C ALA A 206 0.35 -12.69 5.89
N GLY A 207 1.20 -12.72 6.92
CA GLY A 207 2.22 -13.75 7.11
C GLY A 207 3.41 -13.68 6.14
N SER A 208 3.45 -12.72 5.22
CA SER A 208 4.61 -12.54 4.33
C SER A 208 5.65 -11.65 4.97
N SER A 209 6.94 -11.90 4.70
CA SER A 209 7.96 -10.89 5.02
C SER A 209 7.70 -9.60 4.23
N VAL A 210 8.20 -8.48 4.75
CA VAL A 210 8.08 -7.18 4.10
C VAL A 210 8.70 -7.18 2.71
N ARG A 211 9.86 -7.83 2.52
CA ARG A 211 10.51 -7.87 1.19
C ARG A 211 9.78 -8.75 0.19
N ARG A 212 9.15 -9.85 0.63
CA ARG A 212 8.23 -10.65 -0.19
C ARG A 212 7.03 -9.81 -0.62
N ALA A 213 6.39 -9.11 0.32
CA ALA A 213 5.24 -8.27 0.05
C ALA A 213 5.57 -7.09 -0.89
N ARG A 214 6.72 -6.42 -0.70
CA ARG A 214 7.23 -5.37 -1.62
C ARG A 214 7.35 -5.89 -3.04
N TRP A 215 7.98 -7.05 -3.21
CA TRP A 215 8.13 -7.68 -4.52
C TRP A 215 6.77 -8.00 -5.13
N GLN A 216 5.85 -8.60 -4.37
CA GLN A 216 4.52 -8.92 -4.88
C GLN A 216 3.70 -7.66 -5.23
N ALA A 217 3.80 -6.60 -4.44
CA ALA A 217 3.09 -5.34 -4.68
C ALA A 217 3.56 -4.69 -5.99
N GLU A 218 4.86 -4.49 -6.16
CA GLU A 218 5.44 -3.87 -7.37
C GLU A 218 5.02 -4.61 -8.65
N TYR A 219 4.91 -5.93 -8.57
CA TYR A 219 4.49 -6.73 -9.71
C TYR A 219 2.97 -6.71 -9.88
N ASN A 220 2.17 -6.56 -8.83
CA ASN A 220 0.70 -6.66 -8.95
C ASN A 220 0.00 -5.31 -9.07
N ASP A 221 0.62 -4.37 -9.80
CA ASP A 221 0.11 -3.02 -10.04
C ASP A 221 -0.28 -2.30 -8.73
N GLN A 222 0.51 -2.59 -7.69
CA GLN A 222 0.38 -2.04 -6.36
C GLN A 222 1.67 -1.36 -5.96
N TRP A 223 1.62 -0.63 -4.85
CA TRP A 223 2.78 0.00 -4.26
C TRP A 223 2.79 -0.21 -2.75
N ALA A 224 4.00 -0.32 -2.22
CA ALA A 224 4.25 -0.51 -0.80
C ALA A 224 3.89 0.77 -0.03
N LEU A 225 2.93 0.68 0.91
CA LEU A 225 2.47 1.85 1.64
C LEU A 225 3.43 2.23 2.77
N PRO A 226 3.79 3.51 2.88
CA PRO A 226 4.62 4.01 3.97
C PRO A 226 3.79 4.27 5.24
N SER A 227 4.46 4.44 6.37
CA SER A 227 3.85 4.74 7.66
C SER A 227 3.04 6.01 7.63
N TRP A 228 3.36 6.95 6.74
CA TRP A 228 2.51 8.11 6.51
C TRP A 228 1.08 7.72 6.16
N VAL A 229 0.88 6.83 5.18
CA VAL A 229 -0.46 6.40 4.75
C VAL A 229 -1.12 5.52 5.81
N VAL A 230 -0.38 4.55 6.36
CA VAL A 230 -0.91 3.61 7.36
C VAL A 230 -1.27 4.32 8.68
N GLY A 231 -0.45 5.28 9.11
CA GLY A 231 -0.74 6.06 10.31
C GLY A 231 -2.00 6.92 10.18
N HIS A 232 -2.22 7.54 9.02
CA HIS A 232 -3.48 8.25 8.75
C HIS A 232 -4.67 7.32 8.65
N HIS A 233 -4.48 6.10 8.14
CA HIS A 233 -5.50 5.05 8.21
C HIS A 233 -5.90 4.76 9.66
N LEU A 234 -4.93 4.59 10.56
CA LEU A 234 -5.18 4.31 11.98
C LEU A 234 -5.75 5.51 12.76
N LEU A 235 -5.44 6.74 12.34
CA LEU A 235 -6.06 7.96 12.91
C LEU A 235 -7.57 8.00 12.69
N VAL A 236 -8.03 7.62 11.50
CA VAL A 236 -9.47 7.64 11.17
C VAL A 236 -10.17 6.32 11.45
N HIS A 237 -9.42 5.24 11.72
CA HIS A 237 -9.94 3.94 12.14
C HIS A 237 -9.38 3.53 13.51
N PRO A 238 -9.71 4.26 14.60
CA PRO A 238 -9.20 3.94 15.92
C PRO A 238 -9.62 2.55 16.43
N GLU A 239 -10.65 1.95 15.83
CA GLU A 239 -11.07 0.57 16.08
C GLU A 239 -10.11 -0.50 15.55
N ARG A 240 -9.11 -0.14 14.73
CA ARG A 240 -8.05 -1.05 14.27
C ARG A 240 -6.91 -1.14 15.28
N LEU A 241 -6.32 -2.33 15.38
CA LEU A 241 -5.20 -2.63 16.29
C LEU A 241 -5.58 -2.28 17.74
N VAL A 242 -6.60 -2.98 18.25
CA VAL A 242 -7.13 -2.85 19.61
C VAL A 242 -6.92 -4.12 20.44
N ALA A 243 -6.68 -5.26 19.80
CA ALA A 243 -6.40 -6.54 20.43
C ALA A 243 -5.07 -7.14 19.94
N TYR A 244 -4.42 -7.93 20.79
CA TYR A 244 -3.11 -8.51 20.48
C TYR A 244 -3.17 -9.43 19.24
N GLU A 245 -4.30 -10.11 19.08
CA GLU A 245 -4.63 -11.05 18.01
C GLU A 245 -5.03 -10.38 16.69
N ASP A 246 -5.17 -9.05 16.67
CA ASP A 246 -5.39 -8.33 15.43
C ASP A 246 -4.17 -8.47 14.53
N LEU A 247 -4.39 -8.52 13.21
CA LEU A 247 -3.31 -8.48 12.23
C LEU A 247 -2.56 -7.15 12.32
N TRP A 248 -1.30 -7.21 12.74
CA TRP A 248 -0.39 -6.05 12.81
C TRP A 248 0.00 -5.60 11.41
N ILE A 249 0.37 -4.33 11.27
CA ILE A 249 0.50 -3.70 9.95
C ILE A 249 1.93 -3.27 9.71
N ASP A 250 2.62 -3.96 8.81
CA ASP A 250 3.88 -3.47 8.28
C ASP A 250 3.65 -2.31 7.33
N CYS A 251 4.56 -1.36 7.36
CA CYS A 251 4.62 -0.21 6.47
C CYS A 251 5.74 -0.43 5.44
N PRO A 252 5.51 -1.28 4.41
CA PRO A 252 6.57 -1.70 3.49
C PRO A 252 7.15 -0.55 2.67
N GLY A 253 6.48 0.61 2.60
CA GLY A 253 6.95 1.80 1.91
C GLY A 253 8.06 2.55 2.64
N ASP A 254 8.38 2.19 3.88
CA ASP A 254 9.48 2.78 4.65
C ASP A 254 10.68 1.86 4.72
N GLU A 255 11.86 2.45 4.71
CA GLU A 255 13.10 1.81 5.11
C GLU A 255 13.55 2.38 6.45
N TYR A 256 13.90 1.49 7.38
CA TYR A 256 14.41 1.86 8.70
C TYR A 256 15.72 1.14 9.02
N ARG A 257 16.59 1.81 9.78
CA ARG A 257 17.77 1.24 10.42
C ARG A 257 17.90 1.73 11.85
N SER A 258 18.24 0.81 12.76
CA SER A 258 18.43 1.11 14.18
C SER A 258 19.69 1.91 14.45
N ASP A 259 20.75 1.65 13.67
CA ASP A 259 22.02 2.35 13.76
C ASP A 259 22.17 3.29 12.56
N ALA A 260 22.59 4.53 12.81
CA ALA A 260 22.69 5.57 11.77
C ALA A 260 23.65 5.19 10.61
N ASP A 261 24.62 4.32 10.89
CA ASP A 261 25.63 3.83 9.94
C ASP A 261 25.36 2.39 9.46
N GLY A 262 24.25 1.77 9.89
CA GLY A 262 23.86 0.42 9.46
C GLY A 262 23.15 0.40 8.12
N ASP A 263 22.86 -0.79 7.58
CA ASP A 263 22.01 -0.91 6.39
C ASP A 263 20.52 -0.89 6.77
N PHE A 264 19.69 -0.55 5.79
CA PHE A 264 18.24 -0.57 5.91
C PHE A 264 17.68 -2.00 5.83
N PHE A 265 17.75 -2.72 6.95
CA PHE A 265 17.20 -4.07 7.09
C PHE A 265 15.85 -4.12 7.79
N SER A 266 15.27 -2.98 8.17
CA SER A 266 13.97 -2.93 8.85
C SER A 266 12.93 -2.13 8.07
N ALA A 267 11.67 -2.38 8.36
CA ALA A 267 10.54 -1.51 8.04
C ALA A 267 9.84 -1.07 9.32
N LEU A 268 9.12 0.03 9.24
CA LEU A 268 8.27 0.51 10.32
C LEU A 268 6.97 -0.30 10.35
N TYR A 269 6.36 -0.45 11.53
CA TYR A 269 5.10 -1.16 11.68
C TYR A 269 4.29 -0.65 12.87
N PHE A 270 2.99 -0.93 12.82
CA PHE A 270 2.04 -0.68 13.91
C PHE A 270 1.52 -1.99 14.48
N PHE A 271 1.43 -2.07 15.80
CA PHE A 271 1.06 -3.29 16.52
C PHE A 271 0.28 -3.00 17.81
N VAL A 272 -0.13 -4.04 18.52
CA VAL A 272 -0.74 -3.89 19.85
C VAL A 272 0.25 -4.30 20.94
N VAL A 273 0.55 -3.36 21.84
CA VAL A 273 1.32 -3.56 23.06
C VAL A 273 0.40 -4.19 24.12
N GLY A 274 1.00 -4.90 25.09
CA GLY A 274 0.26 -5.45 26.24
C GLY A 274 -0.66 -4.42 26.89
N GLY A 275 -1.92 -4.80 27.11
CA GLY A 275 -2.96 -3.89 27.61
C GLY A 275 -3.80 -3.20 26.52
N GLY A 276 -3.67 -3.58 25.25
CA GLY A 276 -4.51 -3.07 24.15
C GLY A 276 -4.07 -1.70 23.60
N GLN A 277 -2.86 -1.26 23.94
CA GLN A 277 -2.30 0.02 23.50
C GLN A 277 -1.70 -0.11 22.09
N LEU A 278 -1.89 0.91 21.24
CA LEU A 278 -1.19 0.93 19.94
C LEU A 278 0.31 1.14 20.14
N GLY A 279 1.12 0.34 19.47
CA GLY A 279 2.57 0.48 19.39
C GLY A 279 3.00 0.91 17.99
N PHE A 280 4.11 1.64 17.92
CA PHE A 280 4.84 1.91 16.68
C PHE A 280 6.31 1.59 16.88
N SER A 281 6.88 0.77 16.00
CA SER A 281 8.27 0.31 16.09
C SER A 281 8.82 -0.05 14.71
N SER A 282 9.95 -0.75 14.67
CA SER A 282 10.57 -1.29 13.46
C SER A 282 10.88 -2.78 13.60
N HIS A 283 10.75 -3.52 12.51
CA HIS A 283 10.98 -4.96 12.45
C HIS A 283 11.80 -5.32 11.20
N TRP A 284 12.52 -6.44 11.22
CA TRP A 284 13.34 -6.90 10.11
C TRP A 284 12.49 -7.20 8.87
N VAL A 285 12.96 -6.77 7.69
CA VAL A 285 12.18 -6.90 6.45
C VAL A 285 12.13 -8.32 5.90
N GLY A 286 13.01 -9.19 6.38
CA GLY A 286 13.17 -10.57 5.91
C GLY A 286 12.45 -11.61 6.74
N ASP A 287 11.97 -11.28 7.95
CA ASP A 287 11.25 -12.28 8.74
C ASP A 287 9.76 -12.22 8.39
N ALA A 288 9.24 -13.39 8.04
CA ALA A 288 7.83 -13.65 7.90
C ALA A 288 7.27 -13.98 9.27
N VAL A 289 6.16 -13.36 9.65
CA VAL A 289 5.52 -13.59 10.95
C VAL A 289 4.01 -13.66 10.75
N GLU A 290 3.39 -14.75 11.20
CA GLU A 290 1.94 -14.99 11.05
C GLU A 290 1.03 -13.84 11.53
N GLY A 291 1.47 -13.07 12.53
CA GLY A 291 0.72 -11.95 13.12
C GLY A 291 0.75 -10.65 12.33
N TYR A 292 1.51 -10.59 11.23
CA TYR A 292 1.84 -9.36 10.52
C TYR A 292 1.33 -9.38 9.08
N GLY A 293 0.98 -8.23 8.55
CA GLY A 293 0.61 -8.07 7.15
C GLY A 293 1.08 -6.73 6.60
N SER A 294 1.69 -6.77 5.42
CA SER A 294 2.17 -5.56 4.74
C SER A 294 1.05 -4.80 4.04
N ALA A 295 0.94 -3.50 4.31
CA ALA A 295 -0.03 -2.63 3.65
C ALA A 295 0.38 -2.26 2.21
N SER A 296 -0.59 -2.25 1.29
CA SER A 296 -0.36 -1.85 -0.11
C SER A 296 -1.49 -0.99 -0.65
N GLY A 297 -1.12 -0.10 -1.56
CA GLY A 297 -2.05 0.70 -2.35
C GLY A 297 -2.11 0.20 -3.78
N VAL A 298 -3.21 0.46 -4.47
CA VAL A 298 -3.38 0.09 -5.88
C VAL A 298 -3.04 1.28 -6.76
N LEU A 299 -2.21 1.06 -7.77
CA LEU A 299 -1.96 2.03 -8.82
C LEU A 299 -3.09 1.89 -9.85
N GLY A 300 -3.88 2.95 -10.04
CA GLY A 300 -5.00 2.90 -10.98
C GLY A 300 -4.52 2.59 -12.39
N SER A 301 -5.05 1.53 -13.00
CA SER A 301 -5.10 1.45 -14.45
C SER A 301 -6.34 2.22 -14.87
N GLU A 302 -6.16 3.30 -15.64
CA GLU A 302 -7.27 3.88 -16.40
C GLU A 302 -7.93 2.75 -17.20
N GLU A 303 -9.13 2.31 -16.81
CA GLU A 303 -10.03 1.75 -17.81
C GLU A 303 -10.58 2.96 -18.57
N PRO A 304 -10.29 3.07 -19.89
CA PRO A 304 -11.03 4.02 -20.69
C PRO A 304 -12.50 3.61 -20.60
N LEU A 305 -13.37 4.60 -20.34
CA LEU A 305 -14.81 4.46 -20.51
C LEU A 305 -15.07 3.64 -21.78
N ALA A 306 -15.71 2.49 -21.63
CA ALA A 306 -16.30 1.79 -22.75
C ALA A 306 -17.34 2.76 -23.36
N VAL A 307 -16.97 3.39 -24.47
CA VAL A 307 -17.88 4.17 -25.33
C VAL A 307 -18.72 3.20 -26.15
#